data_AF-A0A7K6RSW5-F1
#
_entry.id   AF-A0A7K6RSW5-F1
#
_cell.length_a   1.000
_cell.length_b   1.000
_cell.length_c   1.000
_cell.angle_alpha   90.00
_cell.angle_beta   90.00
_cell.angle_gamma   90.00
#
_symmetry.space_group_name_H-M   'P 1'
#
loop_
_entity.id
_entity.type
_entity.pdbx_description
1 polymer ?
#
loop_
_entity_poly.entity_id
_entity_poly.type
_entity_poly.pdbx_seq_one_letter_code
_entity_poly.pdbx_strand_id
1 'polypeptide(L)'
;RVPSRSGSRESLLPPPSTAELDLTGDNVIVRPVHGSIVGEKFCFQIITGESSRSFGCTSLAERDRWIENLRRTVQPNKDNCERLELALSLWVYEARDLPPRRRLRCHLHLDGTLFARTTAKVAGSDGELFWGELFQLAALPPTRALTLSLCRDDHPGQPVASITIPLAELAAARQPLERWYPLSGPGGGERVPSVRVRGRYREVRVLPIVRYKELAEFITFHYRELCARLEPTIAVRHKEELAGALVHVLQSTGKAKSFLIDLGVAELDRFDDREALIFRENTLATKAIDE
;
A
#
# COMPACT_ATOMS: atom_id res chain seq x y z
N ARG A 1 -14.02 -41.36 5.37
CA ARG A 1 -13.35 -40.29 6.15
C ARG A 1 -12.94 -39.20 5.17
N VAL A 2 -13.69 -38.11 5.14
CA VAL A 2 -13.49 -36.97 4.24
C VAL A 2 -12.94 -35.83 5.10
N PRO A 3 -11.87 -35.11 4.70
CA PRO A 3 -11.36 -34.00 5.49
C PRO A 3 -12.34 -32.84 5.46
N SER A 4 -12.49 -32.22 6.61
CA SER A 4 -13.42 -31.16 6.97
C SER A 4 -13.23 -29.87 6.18
N ARG A 5 -14.36 -29.28 5.80
CA ARG A 5 -14.51 -27.90 5.34
C ARG A 5 -14.00 -26.92 6.41
N SER A 6 -13.00 -26.10 6.06
CA SER A 6 -12.69 -24.88 6.81
C SER A 6 -12.31 -23.75 5.86
N GLY A 7 -13.33 -23.11 5.28
CA GLY A 7 -13.20 -21.70 4.90
C GLY A 7 -13.38 -20.89 6.18
N SER A 8 -12.35 -20.79 7.01
CA SER A 8 -12.39 -20.00 8.24
C SER A 8 -12.57 -18.54 7.86
N ARG A 9 -13.78 -18.02 8.09
CA ARG A 9 -13.98 -16.59 8.29
C ARG A 9 -13.16 -16.28 9.54
N GLU A 10 -11.94 -15.74 9.38
CA GLU A 10 -11.13 -15.30 10.52
C GLU A 10 -12.00 -14.28 11.27
N SER A 11 -12.44 -14.63 12.48
CA SER A 11 -13.23 -13.74 13.31
C SER A 11 -12.37 -12.53 13.64
N LEU A 12 -12.80 -11.35 13.18
CA LEU A 12 -12.14 -10.11 13.52
C LEU A 12 -12.35 -9.83 15.00
N LEU A 13 -11.24 -9.64 15.70
CA LEU A 13 -11.24 -9.22 17.09
C LEU A 13 -11.26 -7.67 17.16
N PRO A 14 -11.86 -7.07 18.19
CA PRO A 14 -11.61 -5.66 18.49
C PRO A 14 -10.13 -5.44 18.79
N PRO A 15 -9.61 -4.21 18.68
CA PRO A 15 -8.21 -3.92 18.97
C PRO A 15 -7.83 -4.44 20.37
N PRO A 16 -6.72 -5.18 20.50
CA PRO A 16 -6.35 -5.84 21.75
C PRO A 16 -5.78 -4.81 22.74
N SER A 17 -5.79 -5.13 24.03
CA SER A 17 -4.91 -4.40 24.96
C SER A 17 -3.46 -4.84 24.73
N THR A 18 -2.50 -3.91 24.75
CA THR A 18 -1.08 -4.24 24.52
C THR A 18 -0.52 -5.24 25.54
N ALA A 19 -1.12 -5.32 26.73
CA ALA A 19 -0.74 -6.25 27.79
C ALA A 19 -1.17 -7.71 27.52
N GLU A 20 -2.17 -7.93 26.66
CA GLU A 20 -2.67 -9.26 26.30
C GLU A 20 -1.92 -9.89 25.10
N LEU A 21 -1.04 -9.12 24.47
CA LEU A 21 -0.27 -9.58 23.32
C LEU A 21 1.12 -10.04 23.79
N ASP A 22 1.36 -11.35 23.69
CA ASP A 22 2.72 -11.86 23.76
C ASP A 22 3.46 -11.50 22.46
N LEU A 23 4.28 -10.45 22.54
CA LEU A 23 5.11 -9.94 21.45
C LEU A 23 6.60 -10.28 21.64
N THR A 24 6.93 -11.18 22.57
CA THR A 24 8.31 -11.44 23.00
C THR A 24 9.10 -12.37 22.07
N GLY A 25 8.46 -12.94 21.04
CA GLY A 25 9.11 -13.85 20.09
C GLY A 25 9.82 -13.17 18.91
N ASP A 26 10.87 -13.82 18.39
CA ASP A 26 11.77 -13.27 17.35
C ASP A 26 11.16 -13.11 15.93
N ASN A 27 9.88 -13.38 15.73
CA ASN A 27 9.25 -13.38 14.40
C ASN A 27 7.82 -12.82 14.39
N VAL A 28 7.56 -11.75 15.15
CA VAL A 28 6.24 -11.09 15.12
C VAL A 28 6.12 -10.20 13.87
N ILE A 29 5.19 -10.55 12.99
CA ILE A 29 4.84 -9.74 11.81
C ILE A 29 3.54 -9.00 12.09
N VAL A 30 3.61 -7.67 12.07
CA VAL A 30 2.43 -6.80 12.12
C VAL A 30 2.23 -6.19 10.75
N ARG A 31 1.11 -6.48 10.10
CA ARG A 31 0.82 -6.01 8.73
C ARG A 31 -0.61 -5.49 8.58
N PRO A 32 -0.85 -4.49 7.70
CA PRO A 32 -2.20 -4.15 7.31
C PRO A 32 -2.85 -5.33 6.57
N VAL A 33 -4.14 -5.53 6.80
CA VAL A 33 -4.95 -6.51 6.09
C VAL A 33 -5.85 -5.74 5.12
N HIS A 34 -5.78 -6.09 3.84
CA HIS A 34 -6.68 -5.50 2.87
C HIS A 34 -8.12 -5.92 3.19
N GLY A 35 -9.06 -4.98 3.16
CA GLY A 35 -10.43 -5.24 3.61
C GLY A 35 -11.15 -6.34 2.84
N SER A 36 -10.72 -6.64 1.61
CA SER A 36 -11.27 -7.77 0.84
C SER A 36 -10.87 -9.17 1.35
N ILE A 37 -9.93 -9.27 2.30
CA ILE A 37 -9.62 -10.54 2.97
C ILE A 37 -10.68 -10.87 4.02
N VAL A 38 -10.94 -9.91 4.91
CA VAL A 38 -11.73 -10.10 6.15
C VAL A 38 -13.15 -9.54 6.06
N GLY A 39 -13.46 -8.76 5.03
CA GLY A 39 -14.78 -8.18 4.77
C GLY A 39 -15.04 -6.84 5.45
N GLU A 40 -14.09 -6.35 6.25
CA GLU A 40 -14.16 -5.05 6.95
C GLU A 40 -13.07 -4.11 6.49
N LYS A 41 -13.31 -2.80 6.62
CA LYS A 41 -12.29 -1.77 6.35
C LYS A 41 -11.37 -1.60 7.57
N PHE A 42 -10.16 -1.12 7.33
CA PHE A 42 -9.20 -0.73 8.37
C PHE A 42 -8.76 -1.87 9.31
N CYS A 43 -8.39 -3.02 8.75
CA CYS A 43 -7.93 -4.15 9.55
C CYS A 43 -6.40 -4.30 9.53
N PHE A 44 -5.86 -4.94 10.56
CA PHE A 44 -4.48 -5.37 10.63
C PHE A 44 -4.38 -6.79 11.19
N GLN A 45 -3.24 -7.44 10.99
CA GLN A 45 -3.01 -8.80 11.48
C GLN A 45 -1.67 -8.85 12.19
N ILE A 46 -1.65 -9.60 13.29
CA ILE A 46 -0.46 -9.99 14.03
C ILE A 46 -0.23 -11.47 13.78
N ILE A 47 0.92 -11.80 13.21
CA ILE A 47 1.36 -13.17 12.96
C ILE A 47 2.54 -13.44 13.87
N THR A 48 2.43 -14.47 14.70
CA THR A 48 3.51 -15.06 15.48
C THR A 48 3.77 -16.48 14.99
N GLY A 49 4.83 -17.13 15.45
CA GLY A 49 5.12 -18.53 15.06
C GLY A 49 3.99 -19.51 15.40
N GLU A 50 3.15 -19.18 16.37
CA GLU A 50 2.09 -20.05 16.90
C GLU A 50 0.67 -19.63 16.47
N SER A 51 0.47 -18.38 16.08
CA SER A 51 -0.86 -17.86 15.79
C SER A 51 -0.88 -16.74 14.76
N SER A 52 -2.00 -16.60 14.08
CA SER A 52 -2.31 -15.44 13.25
C SER A 52 -3.65 -14.88 13.69
N ARG A 53 -3.68 -13.60 14.11
CA ARG A 53 -4.88 -12.93 14.63
C ARG A 53 -5.13 -11.63 13.88
N SER A 54 -6.36 -11.47 13.39
CA SER A 54 -6.81 -10.30 12.62
C SER A 54 -7.70 -9.41 13.47
N PHE A 55 -7.46 -8.11 13.41
CA PHE A 55 -8.10 -7.08 14.23
C PHE A 55 -8.73 -6.01 13.35
N GLY A 56 -9.93 -5.56 13.73
CA GLY A 56 -10.65 -4.47 13.07
C GLY A 56 -10.46 -3.14 13.80
N CYS A 57 -10.40 -2.04 13.06
CA CYS A 57 -10.37 -0.68 13.60
C CYS A 57 -11.52 0.16 13.04
N THR A 58 -11.86 1.25 13.73
CA THR A 58 -12.93 2.18 13.33
C THR A 58 -12.51 3.15 12.22
N SER A 59 -11.21 3.40 12.08
CA SER A 59 -10.66 4.32 11.08
C SER A 59 -9.26 3.90 10.60
N LEU A 60 -8.85 4.46 9.45
CA LEU A 60 -7.51 4.30 8.90
C LEU A 60 -6.43 4.78 9.89
N ALA A 61 -6.63 5.95 10.48
CA ALA A 61 -5.70 6.55 11.43
C ALA A 61 -5.53 5.69 12.69
N GLU A 62 -6.62 5.10 13.18
CA GLU A 62 -6.55 4.17 14.32
C GLU A 62 -5.75 2.91 13.96
N ARG A 63 -6.03 2.30 12.80
CA ARG A 63 -5.28 1.13 12.31
C ARG A 63 -3.79 1.43 12.20
N ASP A 64 -3.43 2.55 11.58
CA ASP A 64 -2.04 2.90 11.32
C ASP A 64 -1.30 3.19 12.63
N ARG A 65 -1.98 3.82 13.60
CA ARG A 65 -1.45 4.00 14.96
C ARG A 65 -1.22 2.67 15.67
N TRP A 66 -2.14 1.72 15.56
CA TRP A 66 -1.95 0.38 16.12
C TRP A 66 -0.77 -0.35 15.51
N ILE A 67 -0.69 -0.38 14.17
CA ILE A 67 0.41 -1.01 13.45
C ILE A 67 1.74 -0.40 13.87
N GLU A 68 1.83 0.93 13.91
CA GLU A 68 3.06 1.65 14.28
C GLU A 68 3.47 1.35 15.73
N ASN A 69 2.55 1.46 16.69
CA ASN A 69 2.82 1.18 18.09
C ASN A 69 3.29 -0.26 18.30
N LEU A 70 2.61 -1.23 17.70
CA LEU A 70 2.97 -2.65 17.82
C LEU A 70 4.33 -2.94 17.19
N ARG A 71 4.61 -2.38 16.00
CA ARG A 71 5.91 -2.52 15.35
C ARG A 71 7.04 -1.92 16.18
N ARG A 72 6.80 -0.77 16.83
CA ARG A 72 7.78 -0.15 17.74
C ARG A 72 8.02 -1.00 18.98
N THR A 73 7.00 -1.67 19.52
CA THR A 73 7.16 -2.60 20.63
C THR A 73 7.98 -3.82 20.23
N VAL A 74 7.71 -4.40 19.05
CA VAL A 74 8.44 -5.58 18.53
C VAL A 74 9.87 -5.22 18.13
N GLN A 75 10.09 -4.03 17.57
CA GLN A 75 11.40 -3.57 17.07
C GLN A 75 11.72 -2.17 17.62
N PRO A 76 12.05 -2.03 18.92
CA PRO A 76 12.30 -0.72 19.53
C PRO A 76 13.52 0.00 18.94
N ASN A 77 14.47 -0.76 18.40
CA ASN A 77 15.67 -0.23 17.74
C ASN A 77 15.51 -0.04 16.23
N LYS A 78 14.30 -0.18 15.66
CA LYS A 78 14.06 -0.13 14.20
C LYS A 78 14.69 1.09 13.52
N ASP A 79 14.64 2.25 14.17
CA ASP A 79 15.19 3.49 13.62
C ASP A 79 16.71 3.62 13.78
N ASN A 80 17.33 2.87 14.68
CA ASN A 80 18.77 2.89 14.89
C ASN A 80 19.53 1.87 14.03
N CYS A 81 18.82 1.06 13.25
CA CYS A 81 19.39 0.01 12.42
C CYS A 81 19.12 0.27 10.93
N GLU A 82 20.04 -0.18 10.08
CA GLU A 82 19.77 -0.28 8.65
C GLU A 82 18.68 -1.31 8.41
N ARG A 83 17.71 -0.97 7.56
CA ARG A 83 16.57 -1.83 7.27
C ARG A 83 16.14 -1.74 5.81
N LEU A 84 15.44 -2.76 5.36
CA LEU A 84 14.83 -2.82 4.04
C LEU A 84 13.33 -2.58 4.17
N GLU A 85 12.83 -1.53 3.55
CA GLU A 85 11.40 -1.26 3.43
C GLU A 85 10.93 -1.72 2.03
N LEU A 86 10.00 -2.69 2.02
CA LEU A 86 9.49 -3.33 0.81
C LEU A 86 8.03 -2.94 0.59
N ALA A 87 7.67 -2.58 -0.65
CA ALA A 87 6.30 -2.20 -0.98
C ALA A 87 5.91 -2.62 -2.41
N LEU A 88 4.64 -2.95 -2.60
CA LEU A 88 4.02 -3.23 -3.90
C LEU A 88 2.83 -2.28 -4.11
N SER A 89 2.86 -1.52 -5.19
CA SER A 89 1.68 -0.84 -5.74
C SER A 89 1.23 -1.61 -6.98
N LEU A 90 -0.02 -2.07 -7.01
CA LEU A 90 -0.55 -2.88 -8.12
C LEU A 90 -1.96 -2.44 -8.50
N TRP A 91 -2.13 -2.06 -9.75
CA TRP A 91 -3.44 -1.97 -10.41
C TRP A 91 -3.79 -3.30 -11.04
N VAL A 92 -4.99 -3.81 -10.74
CA VAL A 92 -5.63 -4.89 -11.50
C VAL A 92 -6.74 -4.26 -12.32
N TYR A 93 -6.48 -4.06 -13.63
CA TYR A 93 -7.40 -3.34 -14.49
C TYR A 93 -8.53 -4.24 -14.96
N GLU A 94 -8.20 -5.24 -15.77
CA GLU A 94 -9.19 -6.04 -16.47
C GLU A 94 -8.64 -7.40 -16.86
N ALA A 95 -9.54 -8.31 -17.20
CA ALA A 95 -9.23 -9.59 -17.79
C ALA A 95 -10.09 -9.84 -19.02
N ARG A 96 -9.56 -10.65 -19.93
CA ARG A 96 -10.21 -11.06 -21.18
C ARG A 96 -10.07 -12.56 -21.37
N ASP A 97 -10.77 -13.06 -22.38
CA ASP A 97 -10.76 -14.48 -22.72
C ASP A 97 -11.28 -15.37 -21.57
N LEU A 98 -12.20 -14.83 -20.77
CA LEU A 98 -12.79 -15.50 -19.62
C LEU A 98 -14.02 -16.35 -20.01
N PRO A 99 -14.36 -17.38 -19.22
CA PRO A 99 -15.64 -18.04 -19.34
C PRO A 99 -16.80 -17.03 -19.15
N PRO A 100 -17.72 -16.90 -20.12
CA PRO A 100 -18.73 -15.85 -20.09
C PRO A 100 -19.74 -16.08 -18.96
N ARG A 101 -20.31 -14.98 -18.45
CA ARG A 101 -21.35 -14.96 -17.39
C ARG A 101 -20.94 -15.63 -16.08
N ARG A 102 -19.64 -15.85 -15.85
CA ARG A 102 -19.13 -16.34 -14.56
C ARG A 102 -18.80 -15.18 -13.64
N ARG A 103 -19.17 -15.32 -12.36
CA ARG A 103 -18.77 -14.36 -11.32
C ARG A 103 -17.37 -14.70 -10.82
N LEU A 104 -16.43 -13.79 -11.06
CA LEU A 104 -15.01 -14.00 -10.87
C LEU A 104 -14.39 -12.86 -10.06
N ARG A 105 -13.31 -13.18 -9.35
CA ARG A 105 -12.44 -12.25 -8.63
C ARG A 105 -10.99 -12.66 -8.80
N CYS A 106 -10.07 -11.71 -8.69
CA CYS A 106 -8.64 -11.98 -8.71
C CYS A 106 -8.11 -12.00 -7.28
N HIS A 107 -7.33 -13.01 -6.91
CA HIS A 107 -6.61 -13.11 -5.65
C HIS A 107 -5.14 -12.74 -5.86
N LEU A 108 -4.61 -11.88 -5.00
CA LEU A 108 -3.23 -11.42 -5.02
C LEU A 108 -2.47 -12.13 -3.89
N HIS A 109 -1.57 -13.04 -4.25
CA HIS A 109 -0.70 -13.72 -3.29
C HIS A 109 0.74 -13.25 -3.46
N LEU A 110 1.45 -13.14 -2.34
CA LEU A 110 2.87 -12.85 -2.26
C LEU A 110 3.54 -14.06 -1.59
N ASP A 111 4.39 -14.77 -2.34
CA ASP A 111 5.01 -16.04 -1.94
C ASP A 111 4.02 -17.02 -1.27
N GLY A 112 2.84 -17.17 -1.89
CA GLY A 112 1.77 -18.07 -1.42
C GLY A 112 0.86 -17.49 -0.34
N THR A 113 1.23 -16.39 0.32
CA THR A 113 0.37 -15.73 1.31
C THR A 113 -0.63 -14.81 0.60
N LEU A 114 -1.92 -14.91 0.94
CA LEU A 114 -2.94 -14.02 0.39
C LEU A 114 -2.86 -12.61 1.00
N PHE A 115 -2.73 -11.58 0.16
CA PHE A 115 -2.63 -10.17 0.59
C PHE A 115 -3.84 -9.31 0.20
N ALA A 116 -4.50 -9.63 -0.91
CA ALA A 116 -5.71 -8.95 -1.30
C ALA A 116 -6.54 -9.77 -2.28
N ARG A 117 -7.78 -9.34 -2.49
CA ARG A 117 -8.69 -9.83 -3.53
C ARG A 117 -9.36 -8.64 -4.21
N THR A 118 -9.64 -8.73 -5.50
CA THR A 118 -10.54 -7.79 -6.17
C THR A 118 -11.99 -8.04 -5.79
N THR A 119 -12.88 -7.11 -6.13
CA THR A 119 -14.32 -7.32 -6.06
C THR A 119 -14.77 -8.45 -7.01
N ALA A 120 -15.80 -9.20 -6.61
CA ALA A 120 -16.38 -10.24 -7.45
C ALA A 120 -17.37 -9.65 -8.47
N LYS A 121 -17.00 -9.71 -9.75
CA LYS A 121 -17.77 -9.17 -10.86
C LYS A 121 -18.13 -10.27 -11.86
N VAL A 122 -19.24 -10.11 -12.59
CA VAL A 122 -19.69 -11.07 -13.61
C VAL A 122 -19.00 -10.74 -14.92
N ALA A 123 -18.33 -11.72 -15.54
CA ALA A 123 -17.75 -11.58 -16.87
C ALA A 123 -18.83 -11.34 -17.92
N GLY A 124 -18.54 -10.45 -18.87
CA GLY A 124 -19.39 -10.16 -20.02
C GLY A 124 -19.65 -11.38 -20.90
N SER A 125 -20.59 -11.25 -21.82
CA SER A 125 -20.87 -12.30 -22.81
C SER A 125 -19.72 -12.51 -23.81
N ASP A 126 -18.90 -11.49 -23.99
CA ASP A 126 -17.65 -11.46 -24.77
C ASP A 126 -16.45 -12.06 -24.03
N GLY A 127 -16.59 -12.35 -22.73
CA GLY A 127 -15.50 -12.87 -21.90
C GLY A 127 -14.58 -11.77 -21.33
N GLU A 128 -15.00 -10.51 -21.38
CA GLU A 128 -14.28 -9.38 -20.77
C GLU A 128 -14.77 -9.10 -19.34
N LEU A 129 -13.87 -8.57 -18.49
CA LEU A 129 -14.16 -8.23 -17.10
C LEU A 129 -13.27 -7.10 -16.61
N PHE A 130 -13.87 -5.98 -16.21
CA PHE A 130 -13.14 -4.80 -15.74
C PHE A 130 -13.28 -4.60 -14.22
N TRP A 131 -12.16 -4.56 -13.49
CA TRP A 131 -12.09 -4.21 -12.07
C TRP A 131 -11.69 -2.75 -11.86
N GLY A 132 -10.53 -2.35 -12.37
CA GLY A 132 -9.96 -1.02 -12.16
C GLY A 132 -9.59 -0.76 -10.70
N GLU A 133 -9.01 -1.75 -10.01
CA GLU A 133 -8.75 -1.67 -8.56
C GLU A 133 -7.25 -1.50 -8.26
N LEU A 134 -6.92 -0.57 -7.35
CA LEU A 134 -5.57 -0.31 -6.86
C LEU A 134 -5.34 -0.95 -5.50
N PHE A 135 -4.22 -1.65 -5.38
CA PHE A 135 -3.71 -2.20 -4.12
C PHE A 135 -2.38 -1.56 -3.78
N GLN A 136 -2.31 -0.92 -2.60
CA GLN A 136 -1.09 -0.38 -2.03
C GLN A 136 -0.71 -1.20 -0.80
N LEU A 137 0.32 -2.03 -0.96
CA LEU A 137 0.83 -2.91 0.08
C LEU A 137 2.21 -2.40 0.51
N ALA A 138 2.31 -1.89 1.73
CA ALA A 138 3.55 -1.36 2.30
C ALA A 138 4.08 -2.25 3.42
N ALA A 139 5.36 -2.09 3.75
CA ALA A 139 6.06 -2.85 4.79
C ALA A 139 5.85 -4.36 4.65
N LEU A 140 6.09 -4.85 3.43
CA LEU A 140 6.01 -6.25 3.08
C LEU A 140 7.18 -7.04 3.70
N PRO A 141 6.97 -8.32 4.05
CA PRO A 141 8.09 -9.21 4.33
C PRO A 141 8.94 -9.40 3.05
N PRO A 142 10.19 -9.88 3.18
CA PRO A 142 10.99 -10.29 2.03
C PRO A 142 10.19 -11.24 1.14
N THR A 143 9.86 -10.78 -0.07
CA THR A 143 8.98 -11.47 -1.01
C THR A 143 9.64 -11.54 -2.38
N ARG A 144 9.48 -12.66 -3.10
CA ARG A 144 10.08 -12.87 -4.42
C ARG A 144 9.08 -12.89 -5.56
N ALA A 145 7.85 -13.36 -5.33
CA ALA A 145 6.89 -13.59 -6.40
C ALA A 145 5.48 -13.09 -6.04
N LEU A 146 4.84 -12.44 -7.02
CA LEU A 146 3.43 -12.10 -7.02
C LEU A 146 2.67 -13.16 -7.82
N THR A 147 1.74 -13.86 -7.17
CA THR A 147 0.81 -14.76 -7.87
C THR A 147 -0.56 -14.13 -7.97
N LEU A 148 -1.05 -13.95 -9.21
CA LEU A 148 -2.41 -13.52 -9.50
C LEU A 148 -3.23 -14.74 -9.89
N SER A 149 -4.30 -14.99 -9.14
CA SER A 149 -5.16 -16.16 -9.34
C SER A 149 -6.59 -15.73 -9.58
N LEU A 150 -7.14 -16.11 -10.73
CA LEU A 150 -8.54 -15.89 -11.04
C LEU A 150 -9.37 -16.98 -10.37
N CYS A 151 -10.24 -16.59 -9.43
CA CYS A 151 -11.06 -17.51 -8.67
C CYS A 151 -12.55 -17.30 -8.96
N ARG A 152 -13.29 -18.40 -8.95
CA ARG A 152 -14.75 -18.36 -8.95
C ARG A 152 -15.27 -17.92 -7.60
N ASP A 153 -16.32 -17.11 -7.62
CA ASP A 153 -16.91 -16.59 -6.40
C ASP A 153 -17.58 -17.67 -5.54
N ASP A 154 -18.19 -18.66 -6.19
CA ASP A 154 -18.85 -19.81 -5.55
C ASP A 154 -17.87 -20.90 -5.09
N HIS A 155 -16.67 -20.93 -5.66
CA HIS A 155 -15.62 -21.89 -5.32
C HIS A 155 -14.25 -21.18 -5.19
N PRO A 156 -14.06 -20.29 -4.21
CA PRO A 156 -12.89 -19.41 -4.12
C PRO A 156 -11.58 -20.14 -3.79
N GLY A 157 -11.66 -21.39 -3.32
CA GLY A 157 -10.51 -22.21 -2.94
C GLY A 157 -9.75 -22.86 -4.10
N GLN A 158 -10.33 -22.87 -5.31
CA GLN A 158 -9.68 -23.44 -6.49
C GLN A 158 -9.55 -22.38 -7.59
N PRO A 159 -8.33 -22.00 -7.97
CA PRO A 159 -8.13 -21.03 -9.04
C PRO A 159 -8.51 -21.64 -10.40
N VAL A 160 -9.21 -20.86 -11.21
CA VAL A 160 -9.54 -21.17 -12.61
C VAL A 160 -8.28 -21.10 -13.47
N ALA A 161 -7.49 -20.06 -13.25
CA ALA A 161 -6.21 -19.83 -13.90
C ALA A 161 -5.36 -18.92 -13.01
N SER A 162 -4.04 -18.98 -13.16
CA SER A 162 -3.13 -18.16 -12.39
C SER A 162 -1.86 -17.82 -13.16
N ILE A 163 -1.17 -16.76 -12.74
CA ILE A 163 0.16 -16.40 -13.21
C ILE A 163 1.03 -16.04 -12.01
N THR A 164 2.32 -16.40 -12.10
CA THR A 164 3.33 -15.98 -11.13
C THR A 164 4.28 -15.01 -11.82
N ILE A 165 4.39 -13.80 -11.28
CA ILE A 165 5.22 -12.70 -11.77
C ILE A 165 6.37 -12.51 -10.77
N PRO A 166 7.64 -12.65 -11.19
CA PRO A 166 8.77 -12.33 -10.34
C PRO A 166 8.75 -10.85 -9.94
N LEU A 167 8.84 -10.55 -8.64
CA LEU A 167 8.84 -9.15 -8.17
C LEU A 167 10.07 -8.37 -8.67
N ALA A 168 11.18 -9.06 -8.95
CA ALA A 168 12.35 -8.48 -9.59
C ALA A 168 12.02 -7.86 -10.97
N GLU A 169 11.06 -8.42 -11.72
CA GLU A 169 10.59 -7.83 -12.98
C GLU A 169 9.93 -6.47 -12.75
N LEU A 170 9.08 -6.38 -11.72
CA LEU A 170 8.40 -5.13 -11.36
C LEU A 170 9.33 -4.10 -10.71
N ALA A 171 10.43 -4.53 -10.11
CA ALA A 171 11.44 -3.65 -9.51
C ALA A 171 12.43 -3.10 -10.53
N ALA A 172 12.78 -3.88 -11.57
CA ALA A 172 13.70 -3.45 -12.61
C ALA A 172 13.15 -2.29 -13.47
N ALA A 173 11.82 -2.13 -13.52
CA ALA A 173 11.17 -1.10 -14.30
C ALA A 173 11.29 0.30 -13.66
N ARG A 174 11.80 1.28 -14.42
CA ARG A 174 11.93 2.69 -13.96
C ARG A 174 10.58 3.34 -13.68
N GLN A 175 9.56 2.95 -14.44
CA GLN A 175 8.16 3.36 -14.28
C GLN A 175 7.32 2.14 -13.93
N PRO A 176 6.14 2.29 -13.31
CA PRO A 176 5.24 1.16 -13.06
C PRO A 176 4.96 0.38 -14.35
N LEU A 177 5.28 -0.91 -14.35
CA LEU A 177 5.18 -1.80 -15.51
C LEU A 177 3.72 -2.17 -15.75
N GLU A 178 3.16 -1.75 -16.88
CA GLU A 178 1.83 -2.15 -17.35
C GLU A 178 1.95 -3.21 -18.44
N ARG A 179 1.28 -4.36 -18.26
CA ARG A 179 1.33 -5.47 -19.22
C ARG A 179 0.10 -6.39 -19.09
N TRP A 180 -0.24 -7.05 -20.20
CA TRP A 180 -1.11 -8.23 -20.21
C TRP A 180 -0.33 -9.49 -19.86
N TYR A 181 -0.75 -10.17 -18.81
CA TYR A 181 -0.18 -11.45 -18.39
C TYR A 181 -1.14 -12.59 -18.74
N PRO A 182 -0.73 -13.56 -19.58
CA PRO A 182 -1.51 -14.76 -19.83
C PRO A 182 -1.54 -15.62 -18.56
N LEU A 183 -2.71 -16.15 -18.23
CA LEU A 183 -2.92 -17.03 -17.08
C LEU A 183 -2.85 -18.49 -17.53
N SER A 184 -2.21 -19.33 -16.72
CA SER A 184 -2.19 -20.78 -16.89
C SER A 184 -3.29 -21.42 -16.06
N GLY A 185 -4.10 -22.28 -16.68
CA GLY A 185 -5.18 -23.02 -16.01
C GLY A 185 -5.19 -24.50 -16.41
N PRO A 186 -5.78 -25.38 -15.58
CA PRO A 186 -5.79 -26.84 -15.82
C PRO A 186 -6.65 -27.27 -17.02
N GLY A 187 -7.44 -26.36 -17.62
CA GLY A 187 -8.19 -26.62 -18.83
C GLY A 187 -7.56 -25.90 -20.02
N GLY A 188 -6.97 -26.64 -20.95
CA GLY A 188 -6.50 -26.16 -22.25
C GLY A 188 -7.67 -25.80 -23.16
N GLY A 189 -8.40 -24.74 -22.82
CA GLY A 189 -9.37 -24.12 -23.72
C GLY A 189 -8.67 -23.38 -24.86
N GLU A 190 -9.40 -23.17 -25.96
CA GLU A 190 -8.89 -22.54 -27.18
C GLU A 190 -8.45 -21.07 -26.98
N ARG A 191 -8.97 -20.41 -25.92
CA ARG A 191 -8.58 -19.05 -25.52
C ARG A 191 -7.93 -19.06 -24.14
N VAL A 192 -6.74 -18.46 -24.04
CA VAL A 192 -5.95 -18.38 -22.81
C VAL A 192 -6.36 -17.12 -22.04
N PRO A 193 -7.01 -17.25 -20.86
CA PRO A 193 -7.38 -16.10 -20.04
C PRO A 193 -6.18 -15.19 -19.79
N SER A 194 -6.36 -13.88 -19.87
CA SER A 194 -5.28 -12.92 -19.63
C SER A 194 -5.74 -11.80 -18.71
N VAL A 195 -4.84 -11.24 -17.90
CA VAL A 195 -5.12 -10.12 -16.99
C VAL A 195 -4.18 -8.95 -17.29
N ARG A 196 -4.71 -7.73 -17.39
CA ARG A 196 -3.93 -6.50 -17.48
C ARG A 196 -3.68 -5.95 -16.10
N VAL A 197 -2.41 -5.80 -15.75
CA VAL A 197 -2.00 -5.19 -14.48
C VAL A 197 -0.93 -4.13 -14.71
N ARG A 198 -0.89 -3.15 -13.82
CA ARG A 198 0.18 -2.16 -13.73
C ARG A 198 0.78 -2.14 -12.34
N GLY A 199 2.04 -2.57 -12.22
CA GLY A 199 2.69 -2.81 -10.94
C GLY A 199 4.01 -2.10 -10.77
N ARG A 200 4.37 -1.77 -9.53
CA ARG A 200 5.73 -1.37 -9.14
C ARG A 200 6.07 -2.01 -7.80
N TYR A 201 7.15 -2.78 -7.79
CA TYR A 201 7.77 -3.26 -6.56
C TYR A 201 8.90 -2.31 -6.18
N ARG A 202 8.91 -1.84 -4.94
CA ARG A 202 9.94 -0.92 -4.41
C ARG A 202 10.68 -1.60 -3.28
N GLU A 203 11.98 -1.58 -3.40
CA GLU A 203 12.93 -1.97 -2.36
C GLU A 203 13.71 -0.72 -1.97
N VAL A 204 13.51 -0.26 -0.74
CA VAL A 204 14.14 0.97 -0.23
C VAL A 204 14.98 0.60 0.98
N ARG A 205 16.28 0.87 0.86
CA ARG A 205 17.21 0.72 1.98
C ARG A 205 17.17 1.98 2.83
N VAL A 206 16.70 1.84 4.06
CA VAL A 206 16.63 2.91 5.05
C VAL A 206 17.80 2.75 6.01
N LEU A 207 18.62 3.80 6.10
CA LEU A 207 19.80 3.82 6.97
C LEU A 207 19.38 4.09 8.43
N PRO A 208 20.28 3.85 9.41
CA PRO A 208 20.07 4.32 10.77
C PRO A 208 19.74 5.82 10.81
N ILE A 209 18.79 6.22 11.65
CA ILE A 209 18.23 7.57 11.72
C ILE A 209 19.28 8.66 11.89
N VAL A 210 20.37 8.34 12.62
CA VAL A 210 21.51 9.25 12.82
C VAL A 210 22.17 9.69 11.50
N ARG A 211 22.10 8.86 10.45
CA ARG A 211 22.65 9.16 9.12
C ARG A 211 21.85 10.24 8.38
N TYR A 212 20.61 10.49 8.78
CA TYR A 212 19.75 11.51 8.20
C TYR A 212 19.76 12.82 8.99
N LYS A 213 20.55 12.92 10.08
CA LYS A 213 20.57 14.08 10.96
C LYS A 213 20.86 15.40 10.22
N GLU A 214 21.94 15.44 9.44
CA GLU A 214 22.34 16.64 8.69
C GLU A 214 21.27 17.05 7.65
N LEU A 215 20.64 16.06 7.00
CA LEU A 215 19.55 16.31 6.06
C LEU A 215 18.31 16.86 6.79
N ALA A 216 17.95 16.29 7.94
CA ALA A 216 16.84 16.76 8.75
C ALA A 216 17.09 18.19 9.26
N GLU A 217 18.31 18.49 9.71
CA GLU A 217 18.72 19.85 10.09
C GLU A 217 18.62 20.81 8.90
N PHE A 218 19.14 20.42 7.73
CA PHE A 218 19.04 21.23 6.52
C PHE A 218 17.57 21.54 6.17
N ILE A 219 16.70 20.53 6.13
CA ILE A 219 15.27 20.73 5.87
C ILE A 219 14.66 21.65 6.93
N THR A 220 15.00 21.44 8.20
CA THR A 220 14.47 22.21 9.34
C THR A 220 14.83 23.70 9.29
N PHE A 221 16.04 24.03 8.84
CA PHE A 221 16.51 25.43 8.79
C PHE A 221 16.34 26.10 7.43
N HIS A 222 16.19 25.32 6.35
CA HIS A 222 16.18 25.83 4.97
C HIS A 222 14.93 25.45 4.15
N TYR A 223 13.85 24.96 4.79
CA TYR A 223 12.61 24.59 4.07
C TYR A 223 12.05 25.70 3.18
N ARG A 224 12.19 26.99 3.57
CA ARG A 224 11.67 28.12 2.79
C ARG A 224 12.36 28.21 1.42
N GLU A 225 13.69 28.21 1.44
CA GLU A 225 14.50 28.26 0.21
C GLU A 225 14.31 26.98 -0.62
N LEU A 226 14.24 25.83 0.05
CA LEU A 226 14.00 24.54 -0.60
C LEU A 226 12.68 24.55 -1.37
N CYS A 227 11.57 24.95 -0.73
CA CYS A 227 10.27 25.05 -1.38
C CYS A 227 10.28 26.06 -2.53
N ALA A 228 10.86 27.25 -2.33
CA ALA A 228 10.92 28.29 -3.36
C ALA A 228 11.66 27.84 -4.62
N ARG A 229 12.72 27.03 -4.47
CA ARG A 229 13.49 26.50 -5.63
C ARG A 229 12.84 25.27 -6.26
N LEU A 230 12.24 24.38 -5.46
CA LEU A 230 11.66 23.13 -5.95
C LEU A 230 10.28 23.32 -6.57
N GLU A 231 9.41 24.13 -5.99
CA GLU A 231 8.03 24.29 -6.47
C GLU A 231 7.89 24.63 -7.96
N PRO A 232 8.69 25.54 -8.56
CA PRO A 232 8.59 25.84 -9.98
C PRO A 232 9.19 24.76 -10.88
N THR A 233 10.03 23.86 -10.35
CA THR A 233 10.76 22.85 -11.13
C THR A 233 10.13 21.45 -11.06
N ILE A 234 9.44 21.12 -9.97
CA ILE A 234 8.82 19.81 -9.81
C ILE A 234 7.45 19.74 -10.50
N ALA A 235 7.16 18.60 -11.12
CA ALA A 235 5.86 18.36 -11.73
C ALA A 235 4.76 18.35 -10.65
N VAL A 236 3.55 18.82 -11.01
CA VAL A 236 2.38 18.92 -10.12
C VAL A 236 2.14 17.63 -9.32
N ARG A 237 2.25 16.46 -9.96
CA ARG A 237 2.06 15.15 -9.32
C ARG A 237 3.04 14.83 -8.17
N HIS A 238 4.19 15.51 -8.11
CA HIS A 238 5.22 15.28 -7.10
C HIS A 238 5.16 16.30 -5.96
N LYS A 239 4.36 17.37 -6.10
CA LYS A 239 4.21 18.39 -5.05
C LYS A 239 3.55 17.82 -3.80
N GLU A 240 2.57 16.94 -3.97
CA GLU A 240 1.88 16.25 -2.87
C GLU A 240 2.83 15.36 -2.08
N GLU A 241 3.56 14.46 -2.77
CA GLU A 241 4.56 13.59 -2.13
C GLU A 241 5.65 14.40 -1.40
N LEU A 242 6.11 15.52 -1.98
CA LEU A 242 7.10 16.38 -1.35
C LEU A 242 6.54 17.13 -0.13
N ALA A 243 5.33 17.69 -0.24
CA ALA A 243 4.68 18.43 0.83
C ALA A 243 4.46 17.54 2.05
N GLY A 244 3.85 16.36 1.88
CA GLY A 244 3.65 15.41 2.98
C GLY A 244 4.97 14.97 3.62
N ALA A 245 6.00 14.70 2.82
CA ALA A 245 7.33 14.37 3.35
C ALA A 245 7.93 15.52 4.20
N LEU A 246 7.83 16.76 3.74
CA LEU A 246 8.30 17.94 4.48
C LEU A 246 7.50 18.15 5.76
N VAL A 247 6.17 18.04 5.72
CA VAL A 247 5.31 18.13 6.91
C VAL A 247 5.73 17.10 7.95
N HIS A 248 5.91 15.83 7.57
CA HIS A 248 6.33 14.78 8.50
C HIS A 248 7.71 15.02 9.11
N VAL A 249 8.71 15.43 8.30
CA VAL A 249 10.04 15.75 8.82
C VAL A 249 9.98 16.94 9.77
N LEU A 250 9.31 18.02 9.39
CA LEU A 250 9.21 19.25 10.19
C LEU A 250 8.33 19.05 11.43
N GLN A 251 7.38 18.12 11.41
CA GLN A 251 6.64 17.72 12.59
C GLN A 251 7.58 17.03 13.59
N SER A 252 8.45 16.14 13.12
CA SER A 252 9.42 15.44 13.97
C SER A 252 10.47 16.37 14.59
N THR A 253 10.79 17.50 13.94
CA THR A 253 11.74 18.50 14.45
C THR A 253 11.07 19.71 15.13
N GLY A 254 9.74 19.72 15.26
CA GLY A 254 9.00 20.78 15.95
C GLY A 254 8.82 22.08 15.16
N LYS A 255 8.98 22.05 13.82
CA LYS A 255 8.85 23.20 12.91
C LYS A 255 7.62 23.18 11.99
N ALA A 256 6.80 22.12 11.99
CA ALA A 256 5.64 22.01 11.08
C ALA A 256 4.71 23.22 11.13
N LYS A 257 4.38 23.74 12.32
CA LYS A 257 3.53 24.93 12.47
C LYS A 257 4.14 26.16 11.79
N SER A 258 5.43 26.44 12.05
CA SER A 258 6.12 27.57 11.42
C SER A 258 6.19 27.41 9.91
N PHE A 259 6.46 26.20 9.44
CA PHE A 259 6.47 25.86 8.03
C PHE A 259 5.15 26.15 7.32
N LEU A 260 4.03 25.69 7.87
CA LEU A 260 2.70 25.93 7.29
C LEU A 260 2.33 27.41 7.27
N ILE A 261 2.67 28.16 8.33
CA ILE A 261 2.48 29.62 8.38
C ILE A 261 3.31 30.30 7.29
N ASP A 262 4.59 29.94 7.18
CA ASP A 262 5.50 30.56 6.22
C ASP A 262 5.10 30.29 4.77
N LEU A 263 4.65 29.06 4.46
CA LEU A 263 4.10 28.73 3.15
C LEU A 263 2.82 29.52 2.86
N GLY A 264 1.92 29.62 3.83
CA GLY A 264 0.70 30.43 3.69
C GLY A 264 0.99 31.89 3.42
N VAL A 265 1.94 32.50 4.17
CA VAL A 265 2.34 33.90 3.96
C VAL A 265 3.01 34.08 2.59
N ALA A 266 3.91 33.18 2.18
CA ALA A 266 4.56 33.26 0.88
C ALA A 266 3.56 33.17 -0.29
N GLU A 267 2.47 32.41 -0.12
CA GLU A 267 1.38 32.37 -1.12
C GLU A 267 0.56 33.65 -1.11
N LEU A 268 0.26 34.24 0.07
CA LEU A 268 -0.42 35.54 0.15
C LEU A 268 0.39 36.63 -0.57
N ASP A 269 1.69 36.70 -0.31
CA ASP A 269 2.60 37.67 -0.93
C ASP A 269 2.69 37.48 -2.46
N ARG A 270 2.50 36.27 -2.97
CA ARG A 270 2.47 35.99 -4.42
C ARG A 270 1.21 36.50 -5.11
N PHE A 271 0.08 36.54 -4.41
CA PHE A 271 -1.23 36.73 -5.04
C PHE A 271 -1.85 38.10 -4.84
N ASP A 272 -1.35 38.94 -3.93
CA ASP A 272 -1.83 40.32 -3.71
C ASP A 272 -3.38 40.39 -3.78
N ASP A 273 -3.96 41.08 -4.78
CA ASP A 273 -5.41 41.26 -5.02
C ASP A 273 -6.18 40.04 -5.60
N ARG A 274 -5.51 38.92 -5.91
CA ARG A 274 -6.13 37.72 -6.50
C ARG A 274 -6.43 36.64 -5.48
N GLU A 275 -7.10 37.02 -4.40
CA GLU A 275 -7.43 36.14 -3.27
C GLU A 275 -8.12 34.82 -3.70
N ALA A 276 -8.90 34.87 -4.78
CA ALA A 276 -9.63 33.73 -5.32
C ALA A 276 -8.73 32.59 -5.87
N LEU A 277 -7.42 32.79 -6.01
CA LEU A 277 -6.46 31.80 -6.54
C LEU A 277 -5.60 31.12 -5.46
N ILE A 278 -5.49 31.72 -4.25
CA ILE A 278 -4.57 31.28 -3.17
C ILE A 278 -4.75 29.80 -2.78
N PHE A 279 -5.98 29.28 -2.87
CA PHE A 279 -6.31 27.89 -2.47
C PHE A 279 -6.75 27.01 -3.65
N ARG A 280 -6.55 27.45 -4.89
CA ARG A 280 -6.96 26.71 -6.09
C ARG A 280 -5.78 26.16 -6.89
N GLU A 281 -4.59 26.69 -6.69
CA GLU A 281 -3.40 26.21 -7.39
C GLU A 281 -2.80 24.96 -6.73
N ASN A 282 -2.17 24.14 -7.57
CA ASN A 282 -1.39 23.01 -7.12
C ASN A 282 -0.01 23.51 -6.65
N THR A 283 0.04 24.12 -5.47
CA THR A 283 1.25 24.62 -4.80
C THR A 283 1.63 23.72 -3.63
N LEU A 284 2.85 23.86 -3.11
CA LEU A 284 3.27 23.10 -1.94
C LEU A 284 2.46 23.50 -0.70
N ALA A 285 2.01 24.75 -0.62
CA ALA A 285 1.17 25.24 0.47
C ALA A 285 -0.17 24.51 0.54
N THR A 286 -0.90 24.42 -0.58
CA THR A 286 -2.21 23.74 -0.59
C THR A 286 -2.07 22.25 -0.29
N LYS A 287 -1.00 21.60 -0.78
CA LYS A 287 -0.72 20.20 -0.48
C LYS A 287 -0.25 19.95 0.96
N ALA A 288 0.50 20.87 1.55
CA ALA A 288 0.99 20.71 2.92
C ALA A 288 -0.11 20.91 3.97
N ILE A 289 -1.14 21.71 3.67
CA ILE A 289 -2.28 21.92 4.58
C ILE A 289 -3.19 20.68 4.67
N ASP A 290 -3.23 19.88 3.61
CA ASP A 290 -4.05 18.67 3.53
C ASP A 290 -3.47 17.48 4.33
N GLU A 291 -2.21 17.56 4.78
CA GLU A 291 -1.43 16.51 5.47
C GLU A 291 -1.40 16.68 7.00
#